data_AF-A0A926MEM4-F1
#
_entry.id   AF-A0A926MEM4-F1
#
_cell.length_a   1.000
_cell.length_b   1.000
_cell.length_c   1.000
_cell.angle_alpha   90.00
_cell.angle_beta   90.00
_cell.angle_gamma   90.00
#
_symmetry.space_group_name_H-M   'P 1'
#
loop_
_entity.id
_entity.type
_entity.pdbx_description
1 polymer ?
#
loop_
_entity_poly.entity_id
_entity_poly.type
_entity_poly.pdbx_seq_one_letter_code
_entity_poly.pdbx_strand_id
1 'polypeptide(L)'
;MLKRLKNSFFILISTFLILYFFFNLMSGDRGLISYNEKKQILQDLKKKELLLIDQIKDLDFKNSLLSSNLDLDYVETLIRERFLFGKKGEKIYIIKNNDTKN
;
A
#
# COMPACT_ATOMS: atom_id res chain seq x y z
N MET A 1 21.23 45.52 42.25
CA MET A 1 20.89 44.48 41.25
C MET A 1 20.10 43.31 41.86
N LEU A 2 20.59 42.68 42.94
CA LEU A 2 19.92 41.60 43.68
C LEU A 2 18.51 41.95 44.21
N LYS A 3 18.28 43.20 44.66
CA LYS A 3 16.96 43.67 45.13
C LYS A 3 15.87 43.66 44.03
N ARG A 4 16.25 43.89 42.76
CA ARG A 4 15.31 43.81 41.62
C ARG A 4 14.95 42.36 41.28
N LEU A 5 15.93 41.46 41.32
CA LEU A 5 15.72 40.01 41.14
C LEU A 5 14.75 39.43 42.19
N LYS A 6 14.85 39.88 43.44
CA LYS A 6 13.94 39.44 44.52
C LYS A 6 12.47 39.81 44.27
N ASN A 7 12.20 40.96 43.64
CA ASN A 7 10.83 41.39 43.33
C ASN A 7 10.18 40.60 42.18
N SER A 8 10.97 40.01 41.27
CA SER A 8 10.48 39.22 40.14
C SER A 8 10.63 37.70 40.35
N PHE A 9 11.06 37.27 41.54
CA PHE A 9 11.38 35.87 41.84
C PHE A 9 10.20 34.91 41.62
N PHE A 10 8.98 35.32 41.98
CA PHE A 10 7.77 34.54 41.75
C PHE A 10 7.49 34.34 40.24
N ILE A 11 7.69 35.38 39.43
CA ILE A 11 7.52 35.32 37.97
C ILE A 11 8.57 34.39 37.37
N LEU A 12 9.82 34.46 37.87
CA LEU A 12 10.91 33.61 37.43
C LEU A 12 10.60 32.12 37.71
N ILE A 13 10.18 31.78 38.93
CA ILE A 13 9.87 30.40 39.30
C ILE A 13 8.68 29.85 38.49
N SER A 14 7.65 30.67 38.29
CA SER A 14 6.49 30.31 37.49
C SER A 14 6.86 30.04 36.03
N THR A 15 7.75 30.87 35.47
CA THR A 15 8.26 30.68 34.10
C THR A 15 9.04 29.37 33.96
N PHE A 16 9.90 29.04 34.92
CA PHE A 16 10.62 27.76 34.92
C PHE A 16 9.68 26.55 35.04
N LEU A 17 8.63 26.66 35.85
CA LEU A 17 7.63 25.61 35.99
C LEU A 17 6.87 25.39 34.66
N ILE A 18 6.44 26.47 34.00
CA ILE A 18 5.77 26.41 32.69
C ILE A 18 6.69 25.79 31.64
N LEU A 19 7.97 26.20 31.61
CA LEU A 19 8.96 25.63 30.68
C LEU A 19 9.17 24.13 30.92
N TYR A 20 9.22 23.68 32.18
CA TYR A 20 9.36 22.26 32.50
C TYR A 20 8.24 21.42 31.88
N PHE A 21 6.98 21.84 32.06
CA PHE A 21 5.84 21.16 31.44
C PHE A 21 5.85 21.29 29.91
N PHE A 22 6.24 22.45 29.38
CA PHE A 22 6.29 22.67 27.94
C PHE A 22 7.30 21.73 27.26
N PHE A 23 8.52 21.62 27.79
CA PHE A 23 9.52 20.70 27.24
C PHE A 23 9.09 19.23 27.40
N ASN A 24 8.46 18.87 28.52
CA ASN A 24 7.91 17.52 28.71
C ASN A 24 6.79 17.19 27.72
N LEU A 25 5.98 18.17 27.35
CA LEU A 25 4.87 18.01 26.41
C LEU A 25 5.36 17.93 24.96
N MET A 26 6.32 18.77 24.59
CA MET A 26 6.84 18.83 23.22
C MET A 26 7.75 17.64 22.90
N SER A 27 8.59 17.24 23.85
CA SER A 27 9.65 16.26 23.65
C SER A 27 9.32 14.89 24.24
N GLY A 28 10.15 13.90 23.90
CA GLY A 28 10.04 12.53 24.41
C GLY A 28 9.11 11.64 23.60
N ASP A 29 9.12 10.34 23.91
CA ASP A 29 8.43 9.31 23.12
C ASP A 29 6.89 9.45 23.14
N ARG A 30 6.35 10.13 24.14
CA ARG A 30 4.91 10.45 24.27
C ARG A 30 4.61 11.92 24.01
N GLY A 31 5.63 12.71 23.63
CA GLY A 31 5.48 14.11 23.30
C GLY A 31 4.82 14.34 21.94
N LEU A 32 4.51 15.60 21.66
CA LEU A 32 3.82 16.02 20.44
C LEU A 32 4.62 15.74 19.16
N ILE A 33 5.95 15.88 19.20
CA ILE A 33 6.82 15.59 18.04
C ILE A 33 6.72 14.10 17.67
N SER A 34 6.92 13.23 18.66
CA SER A 34 6.81 11.77 18.50
C SER A 34 5.42 11.33 18.03
N TYR A 35 4.35 11.97 18.51
CA TYR A 35 2.98 11.70 18.05
C TYR A 35 2.83 11.92 16.53
N ASN A 36 3.36 13.04 16.01
CA ASN A 36 3.26 13.35 14.59
C ASN A 36 4.05 12.36 13.72
N GLU A 37 5.26 11.97 14.15
CA GLU A 37 6.08 10.96 13.47
C GLU A 37 5.38 9.60 13.45
N LYS A 38 4.89 9.12 14.59
CA LYS A 38 4.18 7.85 14.70
C LYS A 38 2.89 7.85 13.87
N LYS A 39 2.19 8.98 13.78
CA LYS A 39 1.01 9.14 12.92
C LYS A 39 1.36 8.98 11.44
N GLN A 40 2.48 9.54 10.99
CA GLN A 40 2.95 9.35 9.61
C GLN A 40 3.35 7.90 9.34
N ILE A 41 4.10 7.28 10.26
CA ILE A 41 4.48 5.86 10.16
C ILE A 41 3.24 4.97 10.07
N LEU A 42 2.24 5.22 10.91
CA LEU A 42 0.98 4.47 10.88
C LEU A 42 0.26 4.60 9.53
N GLN A 43 0.25 5.79 8.92
CA GLN A 43 -0.35 5.99 7.61
C GLN A 43 0.41 5.25 6.50
N ASP A 44 1.74 5.24 6.55
CA ASP A 44 2.57 4.50 5.59
C ASP A 44 2.36 2.98 5.73
N LEU A 45 2.32 2.48 6.97
CA LEU A 45 2.04 1.06 7.25
C LEU A 45 0.65 0.64 6.73
N LYS A 46 -0.39 1.46 6.92
CA LYS A 46 -1.72 1.19 6.38
C LYS A 46 -1.75 1.13 4.85
N LYS A 47 -0.98 1.99 4.18
CA LYS A 47 -0.85 1.95 2.71
C LYS A 47 -0.14 0.67 2.25
N LYS A 48 0.94 0.29 2.93
CA LYS A 48 1.67 -0.96 2.65
C LYS A 48 0.81 -2.19 2.89
N GLU A 49 0.05 -2.21 3.97
CA GLU A 49 -0.90 -3.27 4.28
C GLU A 49 -1.93 -3.45 3.16
N LEU A 50 -2.55 -2.36 2.71
CA LEU A 50 -3.54 -2.42 1.62
C LEU A 50 -2.92 -2.92 0.31
N LEU A 51 -1.70 -2.47 -0.02
CA LEU A 51 -0.97 -2.95 -1.20
C LEU A 51 -0.67 -4.45 -1.10
N LEU A 52 -0.22 -4.93 0.06
CA LEU A 52 0.08 -6.34 0.27
C LEU A 52 -1.18 -7.22 0.19
N ILE A 53 -2.31 -6.75 0.75
CA ILE A 53 -3.59 -7.45 0.64
C ILE A 53 -4.01 -7.59 -0.84
N ASP A 54 -3.85 -6.53 -1.64
CA ASP A 54 -4.17 -6.59 -3.06
C ASP A 54 -3.26 -7.56 -3.82
N GLN A 55 -1.96 -7.56 -3.51
CA GLN A 55 -1.01 -8.52 -4.07
C GLN A 55 -1.33 -9.97 -3.70
N ILE A 56 -1.70 -10.22 -2.44
CA ILE A 56 -2.12 -11.56 -1.98
C ILE A 56 -3.38 -11.99 -2.73
N LYS A 57 -4.36 -11.09 -2.89
CA LYS A 57 -5.60 -11.39 -3.60
C LYS A 57 -5.36 -11.72 -5.08
N ASP A 58 -4.49 -10.98 -5.77
CA ASP A 58 -4.10 -11.28 -7.16
C ASP A 58 -3.39 -12.62 -7.26
N LEU A 59 -2.50 -12.93 -6.30
CA LEU A 59 -1.76 -14.18 -6.27
C LEU A 59 -2.67 -15.38 -5.95
N ASP A 60 -3.61 -15.23 -5.02
CA ASP A 60 -4.64 -16.22 -4.71
C ASP A 60 -5.56 -16.46 -5.92
N PHE A 61 -5.93 -15.40 -6.64
CA PHE A 61 -6.68 -15.52 -7.88
C PHE A 61 -5.90 -16.33 -8.92
N LYS A 62 -4.64 -15.98 -9.18
CA LYS A 62 -3.76 -16.73 -10.11
C LYS A 62 -3.57 -18.18 -9.68
N ASN A 63 -3.37 -18.44 -8.38
CA ASN A 63 -3.26 -19.78 -7.85
C ASN A 63 -4.56 -20.57 -7.98
N SER A 64 -5.73 -19.93 -7.80
CA SER A 64 -7.02 -20.56 -8.02
C SER A 64 -7.19 -21.01 -9.47
N LEU A 65 -6.76 -20.17 -10.42
CA LEU A 65 -6.75 -20.50 -11.86
C LEU A 65 -5.83 -21.68 -12.16
N LEU A 66 -4.70 -21.80 -11.46
CA LEU A 66 -3.73 -22.90 -11.66
C LEU A 66 -4.09 -24.17 -10.86
N SER A 67 -4.95 -24.07 -9.86
CA SER A 67 -5.38 -25.20 -9.02
C SER A 67 -6.35 -26.13 -9.77
N SER A 68 -6.60 -27.32 -9.20
CA SER A 68 -7.12 -28.53 -9.88
C SER A 68 -8.49 -28.47 -10.56
N ASN A 69 -9.15 -27.31 -10.61
CA ASN A 69 -10.38 -27.07 -11.38
C ASN A 69 -10.14 -26.24 -12.65
N LEU A 70 -8.90 -26.25 -13.16
CA LEU A 70 -8.57 -25.71 -14.47
C LEU A 70 -9.37 -26.48 -15.54
N ASP A 71 -10.32 -25.81 -16.19
CA ASP A 71 -11.03 -26.32 -17.34
C ASP A 71 -10.04 -26.40 -18.52
N LEU A 72 -9.45 -27.58 -18.71
CA LEU A 72 -8.48 -27.84 -19.77
C LEU A 72 -9.07 -27.59 -21.16
N ASP A 73 -10.37 -27.80 -21.34
CA ASP A 73 -11.05 -27.55 -22.61
C ASP A 73 -11.16 -26.04 -22.87
N TYR A 74 -11.44 -25.25 -21.83
CA TYR A 74 -11.42 -23.79 -21.93
C TYR A 74 -10.01 -23.24 -22.23
N VAL A 75 -8.96 -23.76 -21.58
CA VAL A 75 -7.57 -23.38 -21.87
C VAL A 75 -7.18 -23.76 -23.30
N GLU A 76 -7.52 -24.97 -23.75
CA GLU A 76 -7.28 -25.41 -25.12
C GLU A 76 -8.00 -24.49 -26.12
N THR A 77 -9.25 -24.10 -25.83
CA THR A 77 -10.03 -23.15 -26.65
C THR A 77 -9.32 -21.81 -26.77
N LEU A 78 -8.88 -21.22 -25.66
CA LEU A 78 -8.15 -19.95 -25.65
C LEU A 78 -6.84 -20.03 -26.45
N ILE A 79 -6.10 -21.13 -26.32
CA ILE A 79 -4.84 -21.34 -27.07
C ILE A 79 -5.11 -21.45 -28.57
N ARG A 80 -6.18 -22.16 -28.98
CA ARG A 80 -6.57 -22.29 -30.38
C ARG A 80 -7.04 -20.96 -30.98
N GLU A 81 -7.82 -20.17 -30.24
CA GLU A 81 -8.27 -18.84 -30.69
C GLU A 81 -7.12 -17.84 -30.81
N ARG A 82 -6.23 -17.78 -29.82
CA ARG A 82 -5.17 -16.76 -29.75
C ARG A 82 -3.96 -17.08 -30.61
N PHE A 83 -3.60 -18.35 -30.70
CA PHE A 83 -2.34 -18.80 -31.30
C PHE A 83 -2.53 -19.69 -32.53
N LEU A 84 -3.78 -19.94 -32.97
CA LEU A 84 -4.09 -20.82 -34.11
C LEU A 84 -3.36 -22.17 -33.98
N PHE A 85 -3.31 -22.72 -32.77
CA PHE A 85 -2.59 -23.95 -32.46
C PHE A 85 -3.39 -25.18 -32.87
N GLY A 86 -2.73 -26.23 -33.36
CA GLY A 86 -3.35 -27.50 -33.73
C GLY A 86 -2.57 -28.68 -33.18
N LYS A 87 -3.24 -29.80 -32.90
CA LYS A 87 -2.60 -31.04 -32.46
C LYS A 87 -1.92 -31.73 -33.64
N LYS A 88 -0.97 -32.61 -33.33
CA LYS A 88 -0.20 -33.37 -34.34
C LYS A 88 -1.17 -34.15 -35.26
N GLY A 89 -1.14 -33.82 -36.55
CA GLY A 89 -1.99 -34.45 -37.58
C GLY A 89 -3.27 -33.69 -37.91
N GLU A 90 -3.60 -32.60 -37.21
CA GLU A 90 -4.72 -31.72 -37.56
C GLU A 90 -4.35 -30.79 -38.73
N LYS A 91 -5.33 -30.44 -39.56
CA LYS A 91 -5.20 -29.43 -40.62
C LYS A 91 -5.96 -28.18 -40.22
N ILE A 92 -5.26 -27.04 -40.21
CA ILE A 92 -5.84 -25.74 -39.85
C ILE A 92 -6.18 -24.99 -41.14
N TYR A 93 -7.43 -24.54 -41.25
CA TYR A 93 -7.89 -23.72 -42.36
C TYR A 93 -8.17 -22.31 -41.87
N ILE A 94 -7.46 -21.32 -42.41
CA ILE A 94 -7.72 -19.91 -42.15
C ILE A 94 -8.55 -19.38 -43.32
N ILE A 95 -9.83 -19.15 -43.09
CA ILE A 95 -10.73 -18.58 -44.10
C ILE A 95 -10.62 -17.06 -43.99
N LYS A 96 -10.03 -16.42 -44.99
CA LYS A 96 -10.10 -14.97 -45.17
C LYS A 96 -11.30 -14.65 -46.05
N ASN A 97 -12.31 -13.99 -45.48
CA ASN A 97 -13.34 -13.36 -46.30
C ASN A 97 -12.71 -12.13 -46.95
N ASN A 98 -12.38 -12.23 -48.23
CA ASN A 98 -12.01 -11.10 -49.07
C ASN A 98 -13.29 -10.40 -49.53
N ASP A 99 -14.13 -9.95 -48.58
CA ASP A 99 -15.29 -9.13 -48.91
C ASP A 99 -14.80 -7.75 -49.36
N THR A 100 -14.32 -7.65 -50.60
CA THR A 100 -14.34 -6.41 -51.35
C THR A 100 -15.82 -6.07 -51.51
N LYS A 101 -16.34 -5.26 -50.58
CA LYS A 101 -17.60 -4.54 -50.76
C LYS A 101 -17.46 -3.71 -52.03
N ASN A 102 -17.93 -4.27 -53.15
CA ASN A 102 -18.27 -3.51 -54.36
C ASN A 102 -19.59 -2.78 -54.12
#